data_AF-A0A4Q1TB21-F1
#
_entry.id   AF-A0A4Q1TB21-F1
#
_cell.length_a   1.000
_cell.length_b   1.000
_cell.length_c   1.000
_cell.angle_alpha   90.00
_cell.angle_beta   90.00
_cell.angle_gamma   90.00
#
_symmetry.space_group_name_H-M   'P 1'
#
loop_
_entity.id
_entity.type
_entity.pdbx_description
1 polymer ?
#
loop_
_entity_poly.entity_id
_entity_poly.type
_entity_poly.pdbx_seq_one_letter_code
_entity_poly.pdbx_strand_id
1 'polypeptide(L)'
;MIQLSHTILSQGQSLETVYHKNLTLSLLASHQGKEVIHHTLKEGAYWFLYPEEGWNGLEFLYILRGTLIKQGEQGDEILEPGSSISFCPVTEYSIFIAQTEVEFIYVSTLPVFHLYSLDLIELMDMAIKTEEKDGYTSEHCHRIRNNSNLIGRALGLPPNRLFNLAFGAFFHDIGKLKIPETILRKTTKMTQEEWEILKSHAVHGAEILRNSGIPYLSGAALIVEQHHERYDGSGYPCGLKQDEILIEAQIVAVMDSFDAMTTDRPYNLRRKKEEAIYEIVRYRGTLYHPAVVDAFLSIVDQLET
;
A
#
# COMPACT_ATOMS: atom_id res chain seq x y z
N MET A 1 18.77 -19.41 31.75
CA MET A 1 17.77 -18.52 32.37
C MET A 1 17.09 -17.77 31.25
N ILE A 2 15.79 -17.99 31.04
CA ILE A 2 15.00 -17.20 30.09
C ILE A 2 14.78 -15.86 30.77
N GLN A 3 15.35 -14.80 30.21
CA GLN A 3 15.14 -13.44 30.70
C GLN A 3 13.71 -13.04 30.32
N LEU A 4 12.79 -13.09 31.28
CA LEU A 4 11.41 -12.63 31.10
C LEU A 4 11.43 -11.11 30.96
N SER A 5 11.41 -10.60 29.73
CA SER A 5 11.11 -9.19 29.46
C SER A 5 9.60 -8.98 29.62
N HIS A 6 9.19 -8.30 30.69
CA HIS A 6 7.82 -7.81 30.84
C HIS A 6 7.87 -6.27 30.85
N THR A 7 6.85 -5.64 30.29
CA THR A 7 6.70 -4.19 30.27
C THR A 7 5.48 -3.81 31.10
N ILE A 8 5.63 -2.84 32.00
CA ILE A 8 4.53 -2.26 32.77
C ILE A 8 4.34 -0.83 32.27
N LEU A 9 3.17 -0.54 31.72
CA LEU A 9 2.76 0.80 31.33
C LEU A 9 1.82 1.34 32.41
N SER A 10 2.18 2.48 33.01
CA SER A 10 1.32 3.19 33.95
C SER A 10 0.18 3.89 33.20
N GLN A 11 -0.80 4.43 33.93
CA GLN A 11 -1.91 5.18 33.34
C GLN A 11 -1.41 6.28 32.38
N GLY A 12 -1.94 6.30 31.17
CA GLY A 12 -1.56 7.26 30.12
C GLY A 12 -0.23 6.96 29.42
N GLN A 13 0.47 5.88 29.78
CA GLN A 13 1.68 5.44 29.07
C GLN A 13 1.35 4.46 27.96
N SER A 14 2.15 4.54 26.90
CA SER A 14 2.12 3.69 25.73
C SER A 14 3.56 3.48 25.23
N LEU A 15 3.79 2.44 24.44
CA LEU A 15 5.05 2.25 23.72
C LEU A 15 5.22 3.33 22.64
N GLU A 16 4.13 3.68 21.98
CA GLU A 16 4.06 4.70 20.93
C GLU A 16 2.65 5.29 20.89
N THR A 17 2.49 6.55 20.45
CA THR A 17 1.17 7.15 20.24
C THR A 17 1.12 8.03 19.01
N VAL A 18 0.07 7.85 18.23
CA VAL A 18 -0.25 8.63 17.03
C VAL A 18 -1.51 9.44 17.29
N TYR A 19 -1.48 10.73 16.92
CA TYR A 19 -2.64 11.62 16.99
C TYR A 19 -3.04 12.05 15.58
N HIS A 20 -4.31 11.95 15.26
CA HIS A 20 -4.92 12.46 14.04
C HIS A 20 -6.23 13.15 14.40
N LYS A 21 -6.65 14.13 13.59
CA LYS A 21 -7.77 15.08 13.87
C LYS A 21 -8.93 14.48 14.69
N ASN A 22 -9.37 13.27 14.33
CA ASN A 22 -10.46 12.54 14.94
C ASN A 22 -10.08 11.14 15.49
N LEU A 23 -8.80 10.77 15.53
CA LEU A 23 -8.32 9.44 15.94
C LEU A 23 -7.03 9.55 16.77
N THR A 24 -6.95 8.88 17.91
CA THR A 24 -5.70 8.69 18.66
C THR A 24 -5.43 7.19 18.79
N LEU A 25 -4.19 6.78 18.58
CA LEU A 25 -3.76 5.40 18.65
C LEU A 25 -2.61 5.27 19.62
N SER A 26 -2.68 4.36 20.58
CA SER A 26 -1.63 4.11 21.55
C SER A 26 -1.23 2.64 21.52
N LEU A 27 -0.01 2.35 21.07
CA LEU A 27 0.53 1.00 21.05
C LEU A 27 0.85 0.58 22.48
N LEU A 28 0.20 -0.47 22.98
CA LEU A 28 0.37 -0.96 24.34
C LEU A 28 1.33 -2.16 24.41
N ALA A 29 1.32 -3.00 23.38
CA ALA A 29 2.23 -4.13 23.25
C ALA A 29 2.49 -4.45 21.77
N SER A 30 3.71 -4.85 21.44
CA SER A 30 4.06 -5.39 20.12
C SER A 30 5.07 -6.52 20.26
N HIS A 31 4.80 -7.68 19.66
CA HIS A 31 5.73 -8.81 19.63
C HIS A 31 5.48 -9.73 18.43
N GLN A 32 6.52 -9.97 17.61
CA GLN A 32 6.44 -10.84 16.42
C GLN A 32 5.25 -10.51 15.51
N GLY A 33 5.06 -9.22 15.21
CA GLY A 33 3.99 -8.74 14.35
C GLY A 33 2.59 -8.81 14.96
N LYS A 34 2.44 -9.10 16.25
CA LYS A 34 1.14 -9.03 16.96
C LYS A 34 1.11 -7.77 17.79
N GLU A 35 0.00 -7.07 17.78
CA GLU A 35 -0.11 -5.74 18.36
C GLU A 35 -1.37 -5.60 19.20
N VAL A 36 -1.24 -4.86 20.29
CA VAL A 36 -2.35 -4.44 21.14
C VAL A 36 -2.35 -2.92 21.13
N ILE A 37 -3.42 -2.34 20.59
CA ILE A 37 -3.51 -0.92 20.28
C ILE A 37 -4.76 -0.36 20.95
N HIS A 38 -4.59 0.68 21.76
CA HIS A 38 -5.71 1.46 22.27
C HIS A 38 -6.10 2.53 21.25
N HIS A 39 -7.35 2.52 20.82
CA HIS A 39 -7.93 3.50 19.91
C HIS A 39 -8.82 4.47 20.66
N THR A 40 -8.77 5.73 20.28
CA THR A 40 -9.76 6.75 20.68
C THR A 40 -10.25 7.45 19.41
N LEU A 41 -11.52 7.30 19.08
CA LEU A 41 -12.17 7.99 17.96
C LEU A 41 -13.10 9.08 18.50
N LYS A 42 -13.07 10.26 17.88
CA LYS A 42 -14.05 11.32 18.18
C LYS A 42 -15.42 10.98 17.59
N GLU A 43 -16.47 11.59 18.14
CA GLU A 43 -17.82 11.50 17.57
C GLU A 43 -17.83 11.87 16.08
N GLY A 44 -18.50 11.04 15.28
CA GLY A 44 -18.60 11.15 13.83
C GLY A 44 -17.37 10.65 13.06
N ALA A 45 -16.33 10.16 13.74
CA ALA A 45 -15.16 9.58 13.10
C ALA A 45 -15.46 8.17 12.57
N TYR A 46 -14.78 7.83 11.47
CA TYR A 46 -14.87 6.52 10.86
C TYR A 46 -13.65 5.67 11.20
N TRP A 47 -13.84 4.36 11.25
CA TRP A 47 -12.80 3.35 11.33
C TRP A 47 -13.20 2.17 10.46
N PHE A 48 -12.22 1.46 9.90
CA PHE A 48 -12.47 0.49 8.84
C PHE A 48 -11.65 -0.78 9.04
N LEU A 49 -12.27 -1.91 8.72
CA LEU A 49 -11.59 -3.16 8.38
C LEU A 49 -11.96 -3.51 6.95
N TYR A 50 -10.99 -3.98 6.19
CA TYR A 50 -11.23 -4.42 4.82
C TYR A 50 -10.65 -5.81 4.60
N PRO A 51 -11.28 -6.63 3.76
CA PRO A 51 -10.75 -7.93 3.42
C PRO A 51 -9.51 -7.69 2.57
N GLU A 52 -8.37 -8.10 3.10
CA GLU A 52 -7.19 -8.26 2.31
C GLU A 52 -7.05 -9.76 2.06
N GLU A 53 -7.01 -10.20 0.80
CA GLU A 53 -6.87 -11.63 0.51
C GLU A 53 -5.60 -12.15 1.25
N GLY A 54 -5.43 -13.43 1.56
CA GLY A 54 -4.26 -13.91 2.33
C GLY A 54 -4.09 -13.33 3.75
N TRP A 55 -4.92 -12.38 4.19
CA TRP A 55 -4.98 -11.85 5.56
C TRP A 55 -5.72 -12.85 6.44
N ASN A 56 -5.00 -13.88 6.89
CA ASN A 56 -5.52 -14.92 7.79
C ASN A 56 -5.32 -14.55 9.28
N GLY A 57 -5.18 -13.26 9.57
CA GLY A 57 -4.99 -12.74 10.92
C GLY A 57 -6.30 -12.65 11.71
N LEU A 58 -6.20 -12.81 13.03
CA LEU A 58 -7.22 -12.38 13.97
C LEU A 58 -7.17 -10.85 14.09
N GLU A 59 -8.32 -10.23 13.85
CA GLU A 59 -8.62 -8.85 14.21
C GLU A 59 -9.68 -8.84 15.30
N PHE A 60 -9.40 -8.21 16.43
CA PHE A 60 -10.29 -8.23 17.58
C PHE A 60 -10.45 -6.83 18.17
N LEU A 61 -11.69 -6.44 18.40
CA LEU A 61 -12.04 -5.17 19.01
C LEU A 61 -12.77 -5.42 20.32
N TYR A 62 -12.46 -4.61 21.33
CA TYR A 62 -13.15 -4.59 22.62
C TYR A 62 -13.43 -3.15 23.05
N ILE A 63 -14.71 -2.80 23.16
CA ILE A 63 -15.13 -1.43 23.49
C ILE A 63 -14.94 -1.17 24.98
N LEU A 64 -14.16 -0.13 25.30
CA LEU A 64 -13.91 0.32 26.67
C LEU A 64 -14.93 1.39 27.10
N ARG A 65 -15.26 2.31 26.19
CA ARG A 65 -16.12 3.47 26.44
C ARG A 65 -16.76 3.96 25.15
N GLY A 66 -17.96 4.54 25.23
CA GLY A 66 -18.66 5.13 24.10
C GLY A 66 -19.38 4.10 23.22
N THR A 67 -19.91 4.55 22.09
CA THR A 67 -20.69 3.72 21.18
C THR A 67 -20.10 3.74 19.78
N LEU A 68 -19.79 2.56 19.24
CA LEU A 68 -19.30 2.35 17.89
C LEU A 68 -20.36 1.58 17.09
N ILE A 69 -20.74 2.08 15.92
CA ILE A 69 -21.73 1.43 15.07
C ILE A 69 -21.01 0.79 13.89
N LYS A 70 -21.10 -0.53 13.75
CA LYS A 70 -20.71 -1.23 12.52
C LYS A 70 -21.87 -1.15 11.53
N GLN A 71 -21.63 -0.59 10.35
CA GLN A 71 -22.63 -0.55 9.29
C GLN A 71 -22.76 -1.93 8.63
N GLY A 72 -23.99 -2.32 8.32
CA GLY A 72 -24.29 -3.60 7.67
C GLY A 72 -25.46 -3.50 6.70
N GLU A 73 -25.45 -4.34 5.65
CA GLU A 73 -26.53 -4.37 4.65
C GLU A 73 -27.89 -4.79 5.23
N GLN A 74 -27.88 -5.60 6.29
CA GLN A 74 -29.08 -6.10 6.97
C GLN A 74 -29.46 -5.30 8.22
N GLY A 75 -28.77 -4.19 8.47
CA GLY A 75 -28.94 -3.34 9.65
C GLY A 75 -27.61 -3.06 10.35
N ASP A 76 -27.57 -1.95 11.05
CA ASP A 76 -26.41 -1.51 11.82
C ASP A 76 -26.26 -2.31 13.12
N GLU A 77 -25.04 -2.72 13.43
CA GLU A 77 -24.69 -3.39 14.68
C GLU A 77 -24.09 -2.37 15.66
N ILE A 78 -24.68 -2.23 16.83
CA ILE A 78 -24.25 -1.27 17.86
C ILE A 78 -23.31 -1.98 18.84
N LEU A 79 -22.09 -1.45 18.99
CA LEU A 79 -21.08 -1.91 19.92
C LEU A 79 -20.96 -0.89 21.07
N GLU A 80 -21.42 -1.30 22.25
CA GLU A 80 -21.38 -0.53 23.51
C GLU A 80 -20.24 -1.01 24.42
N PRO A 81 -19.90 -0.30 25.52
CA PRO A 81 -18.84 -0.74 26.43
C PRO A 81 -19.03 -2.17 26.93
N GLY A 82 -17.97 -2.98 26.83
CA GLY A 82 -18.00 -4.42 27.10
C GLY A 82 -18.37 -5.30 25.90
N SER A 83 -18.79 -4.71 24.78
CA SER A 83 -18.95 -5.42 23.51
C SER A 83 -17.60 -5.76 22.92
N SER A 84 -17.55 -6.89 22.22
CA SER A 84 -16.39 -7.30 21.44
C SER A 84 -16.82 -7.87 20.10
N ILE A 85 -16.01 -7.63 19.09
CA ILE A 85 -16.19 -8.20 17.75
C ILE A 85 -14.85 -8.72 17.26
N SER A 86 -14.87 -9.84 16.54
CA SER A 86 -13.66 -10.47 16.02
C SER A 86 -13.85 -10.93 14.58
N PHE A 87 -12.78 -10.82 13.79
CA PHE A 87 -12.72 -11.25 12.41
C PHE A 87 -11.51 -12.19 12.26
N CYS A 88 -11.72 -13.34 11.61
CA CYS A 88 -10.66 -14.31 11.35
C CYS A 88 -11.08 -15.29 10.24
N PRO A 89 -10.69 -15.05 8.97
CA PRO A 89 -10.08 -13.82 8.45
C PRO A 89 -11.12 -12.68 8.34
N VAL A 90 -10.67 -11.47 8.01
CA VAL A 90 -11.59 -10.42 7.54
C VAL A 90 -12.04 -10.78 6.13
N THR A 91 -13.32 -11.14 5.96
CA THR A 91 -13.88 -11.57 4.66
C THR A 91 -14.70 -10.51 3.95
N GLU A 92 -15.05 -9.43 4.66
CA GLU A 92 -15.93 -8.37 4.16
C GLU A 92 -15.46 -7.00 4.64
N TYR A 93 -15.81 -5.96 3.87
CA TYR A 93 -15.53 -4.58 4.26
C TYR A 93 -16.46 -4.19 5.40
N SER A 94 -15.88 -3.78 6.53
CA SER A 94 -16.62 -3.35 7.71
C SER A 94 -16.32 -1.88 7.99
N ILE A 95 -17.35 -1.05 7.90
CA ILE A 95 -17.31 0.36 8.25
C ILE A 95 -17.81 0.51 9.67
N PHE A 96 -17.07 1.27 10.48
CA PHE A 96 -17.46 1.62 11.83
C PHE A 96 -17.54 3.12 11.98
N ILE A 97 -18.57 3.60 12.66
CA ILE A 97 -18.81 5.02 12.93
C ILE A 97 -18.93 5.23 14.42
N ALA A 98 -18.13 6.14 14.96
CA ALA A 98 -18.19 6.55 16.35
C ALA A 98 -19.45 7.42 16.57
N GLN A 99 -20.47 6.87 17.25
CA GLN A 99 -21.68 7.63 17.59
C GLN A 99 -21.45 8.61 18.74
N THR A 100 -20.48 8.30 19.60
CA THR A 100 -19.91 9.21 20.61
C THR A 100 -18.40 9.20 20.46
N GLU A 101 -17.67 9.99 21.25
CA GLU A 101 -16.27 9.65 21.49
C GLU A 101 -16.20 8.23 22.05
N VAL A 102 -15.38 7.38 21.42
CA VAL A 102 -15.29 5.95 21.72
C VAL A 102 -13.84 5.54 21.91
N GLU A 103 -13.61 4.72 22.93
CA GLU A 103 -12.32 4.12 23.25
C GLU A 103 -12.43 2.61 23.15
N PHE A 104 -11.49 1.96 22.48
CA PHE A 104 -11.50 0.50 22.33
C PHE A 104 -10.08 -0.07 22.23
N ILE A 105 -9.93 -1.32 22.65
CA ILE A 105 -8.72 -2.11 22.37
C ILE A 105 -8.90 -2.79 21.02
N TYR A 106 -7.90 -2.63 20.16
CA TYR A 106 -7.73 -3.36 18.93
C TYR A 106 -6.53 -4.30 19.07
N VAL A 107 -6.76 -5.59 18.88
CA VAL A 107 -5.71 -6.60 18.82
C VAL A 107 -5.62 -7.09 17.40
N SER A 108 -4.43 -6.96 16.82
CA SER A 108 -4.12 -7.52 15.52
C SER A 108 -3.01 -8.55 15.64
N THR A 109 -3.10 -9.59 14.82
CA THR A 109 -2.01 -10.56 14.64
C THR A 109 -1.05 -10.18 13.50
N LEU A 110 -1.20 -8.96 12.99
CA LEU A 110 -0.35 -8.34 11.99
C LEU A 110 0.13 -6.95 12.48
N PRO A 111 1.27 -6.44 11.94
CA PRO A 111 1.84 -5.16 12.36
C PRO A 111 1.09 -4.00 11.68
N VAL A 112 -0.06 -3.63 12.23
CA VAL A 112 -0.99 -2.65 11.68
C VAL A 112 -0.87 -1.27 12.30
N PHE A 113 -0.29 -1.13 13.50
CA PHE A 113 -0.22 0.12 14.26
C PHE A 113 0.40 1.23 13.45
N HIS A 114 1.55 0.95 12.84
CA HIS A 114 2.24 1.94 12.07
C HIS A 114 1.60 2.18 10.70
N LEU A 115 0.72 1.28 10.21
CA LEU A 115 -0.12 1.57 9.04
C LEU A 115 -1.05 2.77 9.28
N TYR A 116 -1.19 3.20 10.53
CA TYR A 116 -1.98 4.35 10.91
C TYR A 116 -1.14 5.57 11.35
N SER A 117 0.20 5.57 11.21
CA SER A 117 1.02 6.71 11.64
C SER A 117 0.78 7.94 10.75
N LEU A 118 0.79 9.14 11.37
CA LEU A 118 0.74 10.41 10.63
C LEU A 118 1.79 10.46 9.53
N ASP A 119 2.99 9.94 9.81
CA ASP A 119 4.10 9.92 8.85
C ASP A 119 3.76 9.07 7.62
N LEU A 120 3.08 7.92 7.79
CA LEU A 120 2.63 7.13 6.64
C LEU A 120 1.53 7.87 5.86
N ILE A 121 0.57 8.47 6.56
CA ILE A 121 -0.52 9.23 5.92
C ILE A 121 0.05 10.41 5.13
N GLU A 122 0.95 11.20 5.73
CA GLU A 122 1.61 12.32 5.07
C GLU A 122 2.43 11.84 3.86
N LEU A 123 3.14 10.71 4.00
CA LEU A 123 3.88 10.12 2.89
C LEU A 123 2.96 9.64 1.77
N MET A 124 1.82 9.04 2.10
CA MET A 124 0.80 8.62 1.13
C MET A 124 0.19 9.82 0.41
N ASP A 125 -0.14 10.88 1.14
CA ASP A 125 -0.61 12.15 0.57
C ASP A 125 0.43 12.76 -0.38
N MET A 126 1.72 12.68 -0.02
CA MET A 126 2.80 13.13 -0.90
C MET A 126 2.90 12.29 -2.17
N ALA A 127 2.70 10.96 -2.09
CA ALA A 127 2.69 10.08 -3.25
C ALA A 127 1.57 10.46 -4.22
N ILE A 128 0.35 10.58 -3.70
CA ILE A 128 -0.83 10.97 -4.49
C ILE A 128 -0.62 12.31 -5.17
N LYS A 129 -0.19 13.34 -4.42
CA LYS A 129 0.07 14.68 -4.97
C LYS A 129 1.16 14.69 -6.03
N THR A 130 2.11 13.75 -5.97
CA THR A 130 3.18 13.63 -6.94
C THR A 130 2.65 13.12 -8.27
N GLU A 131 1.81 12.09 -8.22
CA GLU A 131 1.14 11.53 -9.41
C GLU A 131 0.15 12.51 -10.03
N GLU A 132 -0.61 13.25 -9.21
CA GLU A 132 -1.50 14.32 -9.72
C GLU A 132 -0.73 15.42 -10.46
N LYS A 133 0.47 15.77 -9.99
CA LYS A 133 1.33 16.74 -10.68
C LYS A 133 1.86 16.23 -12.01
N ASP A 134 2.01 14.91 -12.15
CA ASP A 134 2.44 14.21 -13.36
C ASP A 134 1.25 13.87 -14.30
N GLY A 135 0.05 14.30 -13.95
CA GLY A 135 -1.15 14.21 -14.80
C GLY A 135 -2.00 12.96 -14.59
N TYR A 136 -1.75 12.19 -13.52
CA TYR A 136 -2.61 11.08 -13.12
C TYR A 136 -3.73 11.52 -12.15
N THR A 137 -4.71 10.64 -11.96
CA THR A 137 -5.74 10.80 -10.92
C THR A 137 -5.23 10.32 -9.57
N SER A 138 -5.78 10.84 -8.47
CA SER A 138 -5.53 10.34 -7.11
C SER A 138 -5.72 8.82 -6.96
N GLU A 139 -6.60 8.23 -7.76
CA GLU A 139 -6.91 6.81 -7.78
C GLU A 139 -5.80 5.92 -8.37
N HIS A 140 -4.83 6.48 -9.10
CA HIS A 140 -3.79 5.69 -9.78
C HIS A 140 -2.96 4.85 -8.79
N CYS A 141 -2.47 5.46 -7.71
CA CYS A 141 -1.70 4.75 -6.68
C CYS A 141 -2.51 3.60 -6.06
N HIS A 142 -3.81 3.81 -5.84
CA HIS A 142 -4.70 2.80 -5.27
C HIS A 142 -4.98 1.66 -6.25
N ARG A 143 -5.26 1.94 -7.53
CA ARG A 143 -5.45 0.92 -8.57
C ARG A 143 -4.22 0.06 -8.76
N ILE A 144 -3.04 0.69 -8.90
CA ILE A 144 -1.77 -0.04 -9.04
C ILE A 144 -1.52 -0.94 -7.84
N ARG A 145 -1.72 -0.45 -6.61
CA ARG A 145 -1.63 -1.27 -5.39
C ARG A 145 -2.58 -2.46 -5.41
N ASN A 146 -3.88 -2.21 -5.61
CA ASN A 146 -4.92 -3.25 -5.50
C ASN A 146 -4.73 -4.32 -6.58
N ASN A 147 -4.54 -3.91 -7.83
CA ASN A 147 -4.33 -4.82 -8.96
C ASN A 147 -3.00 -5.60 -8.83
N SER A 148 -1.92 -4.96 -8.37
CA SER A 148 -0.65 -5.66 -8.10
C SER A 148 -0.82 -6.75 -7.05
N ASN A 149 -1.58 -6.47 -5.99
CA ASN A 149 -1.90 -7.46 -4.97
C ASN A 149 -2.65 -8.66 -5.55
N LEU A 150 -3.67 -8.44 -6.41
CA LEU A 150 -4.37 -9.55 -7.08
C LEU A 150 -3.40 -10.44 -7.89
N ILE A 151 -2.45 -9.86 -8.62
CA ILE A 151 -1.43 -10.64 -9.34
C ILE A 151 -0.53 -11.42 -8.38
N GLY A 152 -0.05 -10.77 -7.31
CA GLY A 152 0.79 -11.41 -6.31
C GLY A 152 0.13 -12.64 -5.66
N ARG A 153 -1.19 -12.61 -5.56
CA ARG A 153 -2.01 -13.68 -4.96
C ARG A 153 -2.21 -14.84 -5.91
N ALA A 154 -2.48 -14.55 -7.18
CA ALA A 154 -2.48 -15.54 -8.24
C ALA A 154 -1.12 -16.26 -8.35
N LEU A 155 -0.01 -15.57 -8.01
CA LEU A 155 1.34 -16.15 -7.91
C LEU A 155 1.64 -16.88 -6.59
N GLY A 156 0.73 -16.86 -5.62
CA GLY A 156 0.90 -17.53 -4.33
C GLY A 156 1.91 -16.85 -3.41
N LEU A 157 2.12 -15.53 -3.52
CA LEU A 157 2.99 -14.80 -2.60
C LEU A 157 2.45 -14.86 -1.16
N PRO A 158 3.32 -15.08 -0.15
CA PRO A 158 2.90 -15.09 1.24
C PRO A 158 2.52 -13.68 1.73
N PRO A 159 1.71 -13.57 2.80
CA PRO A 159 1.13 -12.29 3.25
C PRO A 159 2.15 -11.18 3.51
N ASN A 160 3.31 -11.49 4.08
CA ASN A 160 4.37 -10.51 4.34
C ASN A 160 4.97 -9.93 3.05
N ARG A 161 4.97 -10.69 1.95
CA ARG A 161 5.45 -10.21 0.64
C ARG A 161 4.38 -9.41 -0.08
N LEU A 162 3.11 -9.80 0.05
CA LEU A 162 1.97 -9.02 -0.43
C LEU A 162 1.88 -7.65 0.24
N PHE A 163 2.13 -7.59 1.55
CA PHE A 163 2.25 -6.34 2.29
C PHE A 163 3.32 -5.41 1.70
N ASN A 164 4.53 -5.93 1.45
CA ASN A 164 5.60 -5.15 0.82
C ASN A 164 5.25 -4.74 -0.61
N LEU A 165 4.62 -5.63 -1.39
CA LEU A 165 4.13 -5.35 -2.73
C LEU A 165 3.10 -4.22 -2.73
N ALA A 166 2.15 -4.21 -1.78
CA ALA A 166 1.15 -3.17 -1.68
C ALA A 166 1.78 -1.79 -1.50
N PHE A 167 2.72 -1.65 -0.56
CA PHE A 167 3.43 -0.37 -0.36
C PHE A 167 4.39 -0.04 -1.49
N GLY A 168 5.12 -1.02 -2.01
CA GLY A 168 6.02 -0.82 -3.15
C GLY A 168 5.29 -0.33 -4.40
N ALA A 169 4.11 -0.90 -4.67
CA ALA A 169 3.22 -0.50 -5.74
C ALA A 169 2.63 0.90 -5.50
N PHE A 170 2.14 1.19 -4.28
CA PHE A 170 1.55 2.50 -3.95
C PHE A 170 2.57 3.64 -4.07
N PHE A 171 3.82 3.39 -3.65
CA PHE A 171 4.89 4.38 -3.59
C PHE A 171 5.86 4.34 -4.77
N HIS A 172 5.61 3.56 -5.84
CA HIS A 172 6.58 3.32 -6.91
C HIS A 172 7.18 4.61 -7.50
N ASP A 173 6.38 5.67 -7.61
CA ASP A 173 6.79 6.95 -8.18
C ASP A 173 7.01 8.09 -7.15
N ILE A 174 7.00 7.82 -5.84
CA ILE A 174 7.20 8.86 -4.79
C ILE A 174 8.50 9.66 -4.98
N GLY A 175 9.52 9.06 -5.61
CA GLY A 175 10.79 9.70 -5.90
C GLY A 175 10.70 10.87 -6.89
N LYS A 176 9.61 10.98 -7.66
CA LYS A 176 9.35 12.13 -8.53
C LYS A 176 9.30 13.45 -7.76
N LEU A 177 9.07 13.42 -6.43
CA LEU A 177 9.23 14.57 -5.53
C LEU A 177 10.59 15.27 -5.64
N LYS A 178 11.66 14.52 -5.96
CA LYS A 178 13.02 15.06 -6.10
C LYS A 178 13.36 15.45 -7.56
N ILE A 179 12.45 15.24 -8.51
CA ILE A 179 12.68 15.59 -9.91
C ILE A 179 12.25 17.04 -10.17
N PRO A 180 13.07 17.85 -10.87
CA PRO A 180 12.70 19.22 -11.23
C PRO A 180 11.38 19.29 -12.00
N GLU A 181 10.50 20.21 -11.60
CA GLU A 181 9.19 20.39 -12.24
C GLU A 181 9.30 20.70 -13.75
N THR A 182 10.36 21.40 -14.16
CA THR A 182 10.65 21.69 -15.58
C THR A 182 10.92 20.44 -16.42
N ILE A 183 11.39 19.35 -15.80
CA ILE A 183 11.60 18.06 -16.46
C ILE A 183 10.29 17.26 -16.45
N LEU A 184 9.63 17.14 -15.29
CA LEU A 184 8.36 16.39 -15.17
C LEU A 184 7.27 16.92 -16.11
N ARG A 185 7.11 18.24 -16.23
CA ARG A 185 6.05 18.86 -17.05
C ARG A 185 6.42 19.07 -18.51
N LYS A 186 7.56 18.54 -18.96
CA LYS A 186 8.06 18.79 -20.31
C LYS A 186 7.21 18.05 -21.36
N THR A 187 6.65 18.80 -22.30
CA THR A 187 5.85 18.25 -23.43
C THR A 187 6.66 18.02 -24.71
N THR A 188 7.95 18.39 -24.70
CA THR A 188 8.88 18.19 -25.81
C THR A 188 9.83 17.03 -25.51
N LYS A 189 10.54 16.52 -26.52
CA LYS A 189 11.51 15.43 -26.32
C LYS A 189 12.55 15.83 -25.26
N MET A 190 12.77 14.92 -24.31
CA MET A 190 13.82 15.08 -23.31
C MET A 190 15.20 14.88 -23.95
N THR A 191 16.21 15.62 -23.46
CA THR A 191 17.61 15.33 -23.76
C THR A 191 18.06 14.08 -23.00
N GLN A 192 19.25 13.56 -23.33
CA GLN A 192 19.79 12.40 -22.61
C GLN A 192 19.99 12.73 -21.13
N GLU A 193 20.49 13.93 -20.81
CA GLU A 193 20.72 14.38 -19.44
C GLU A 193 19.42 14.49 -18.65
N GLU A 194 18.37 15.05 -19.25
CA GLU A 194 17.05 15.13 -18.61
C GLU A 194 16.45 13.73 -18.37
N TRP A 195 16.67 12.81 -19.30
CA TRP A 195 16.27 11.42 -19.15
C TRP A 195 17.02 10.72 -18.00
N GLU A 196 18.33 10.93 -17.86
CA GLU A 196 19.09 10.42 -16.71
C GLU A 196 18.57 10.97 -15.37
N ILE A 197 18.21 12.25 -15.34
CA ILE A 197 17.59 12.85 -14.14
C ILE A 197 16.23 12.22 -13.87
N LEU A 198 15.37 12.05 -14.87
CA LEU A 198 14.05 11.44 -14.65
C LEU A 198 14.18 10.02 -14.10
N LYS A 199 15.10 9.20 -14.64
CA LYS A 199 15.35 7.82 -14.16
C LYS A 199 15.77 7.75 -12.69
N SER A 200 16.34 8.82 -12.13
CA SER A 200 16.78 8.82 -10.73
C SER A 200 15.62 8.79 -9.73
N HIS A 201 14.36 8.99 -10.17
CA HIS A 201 13.20 8.90 -9.28
C HIS A 201 13.11 7.53 -8.60
N ALA A 202 13.47 6.43 -9.28
CA ALA A 202 13.41 5.09 -8.69
C ALA A 202 14.32 4.99 -7.45
N VAL A 203 15.56 5.47 -7.57
CA VAL A 203 16.53 5.52 -6.46
C VAL A 203 16.07 6.49 -5.38
N HIS A 204 15.59 7.68 -5.78
CA HIS A 204 15.10 8.68 -4.83
C HIS A 204 13.88 8.21 -4.04
N GLY A 205 12.98 7.45 -4.66
CA GLY A 205 11.81 6.88 -4.01
C GLY A 205 12.21 5.86 -2.96
N ALA A 206 13.14 4.96 -3.32
CA ALA A 206 13.70 3.99 -2.39
C ALA A 206 14.40 4.67 -1.20
N GLU A 207 15.17 5.73 -1.44
CA GLU A 207 15.78 6.54 -0.38
C GLU A 207 14.74 7.20 0.54
N ILE A 208 13.66 7.76 -0.01
CA ILE A 208 12.59 8.37 0.79
C ILE A 208 11.97 7.32 1.71
N LEU A 209 11.64 6.13 1.19
CA LEU A 209 11.06 5.07 2.00
C LEU A 209 12.04 4.56 3.08
N ARG A 210 13.31 4.35 2.74
CA ARG A 210 14.36 3.93 3.70
C ARG A 210 14.58 4.96 4.82
N ASN A 211 14.46 6.25 4.50
CA ASN A 211 14.71 7.35 5.44
C ASN A 211 13.43 7.88 6.12
N SER A 212 12.26 7.32 5.82
CA SER A 212 10.96 7.73 6.38
C SER A 212 10.86 7.56 7.90
N GLY A 213 11.74 6.76 8.50
CA GLY A 213 11.63 6.36 9.91
C GLY A 213 10.58 5.26 10.16
N ILE A 214 9.94 4.77 9.10
CA ILE A 214 8.87 3.77 9.14
C ILE A 214 9.47 2.37 8.87
N PRO A 215 9.72 1.52 9.90
CA PRO A 215 10.64 0.37 9.76
C PRO A 215 10.21 -0.69 8.73
N TYR A 216 8.91 -0.88 8.53
CA TYR A 216 8.38 -1.90 7.62
C TYR A 216 8.33 -1.45 6.15
N LEU A 217 8.50 -0.16 5.84
CA LEU A 217 8.63 0.30 4.45
C LEU A 217 9.98 -0.04 3.81
N SER A 218 10.94 -0.53 4.61
CA SER A 218 12.23 -1.00 4.09
C SER A 218 12.08 -2.10 3.03
N GLY A 219 11.11 -3.02 3.21
CA GLY A 219 10.80 -4.06 2.23
C GLY A 219 10.20 -3.53 0.92
N ALA A 220 9.41 -2.45 1.01
CA ALA A 220 8.83 -1.77 -0.13
C ALA A 220 9.87 -0.93 -0.91
N ALA A 221 10.89 -0.39 -0.24
CA ALA A 221 11.89 0.46 -0.87
C ALA A 221 12.63 -0.20 -2.03
N LEU A 222 12.98 -1.50 -1.90
CA LEU A 222 13.66 -2.21 -2.98
C LEU A 222 12.73 -2.47 -4.18
N ILE A 223 11.43 -2.61 -3.94
CA ILE A 223 10.42 -2.75 -5.00
C ILE A 223 10.32 -1.43 -5.78
N VAL A 224 10.24 -0.30 -5.07
CA VAL A 224 10.28 1.05 -5.65
C VAL A 224 11.56 1.28 -6.46
N GLU A 225 12.72 0.83 -5.97
CA GLU A 225 13.98 1.00 -6.71
C GLU A 225 14.01 0.22 -8.03
N GLN A 226 13.35 -0.95 -8.07
CA GLN A 226 13.45 -1.89 -9.18
C GLN A 226 12.25 -1.89 -10.14
N HIS A 227 11.20 -1.10 -9.90
CA HIS A 227 9.94 -1.21 -10.66
C HIS A 227 10.08 -0.84 -12.16
N HIS A 228 11.19 -0.24 -12.57
CA HIS A 228 11.53 0.02 -13.97
C HIS A 228 12.64 -0.89 -14.53
N GLU A 229 13.12 -1.86 -13.75
CA GLU A 229 13.92 -2.95 -14.27
C GLU A 229 13.10 -3.80 -15.24
N ARG A 230 13.76 -4.38 -16.23
CA ARG A 230 13.12 -5.15 -17.30
C ARG A 230 13.71 -6.55 -17.31
N TYR A 231 12.88 -7.55 -17.64
CA TYR A 231 13.27 -8.96 -17.52
C TYR A 231 14.55 -9.32 -18.31
N ASP A 232 14.81 -8.62 -19.43
CA ASP A 232 16.00 -8.75 -20.28
C ASP A 232 17.22 -7.87 -19.86
N GLY A 233 17.06 -7.03 -18.83
CA GLY A 233 18.07 -6.11 -18.29
C GLY A 233 18.26 -4.82 -19.09
N SER A 234 17.33 -4.48 -19.98
CA SER A 234 17.29 -3.16 -20.62
C SER A 234 16.75 -2.05 -19.72
N GLY A 235 16.31 -2.39 -18.51
CA GLY A 235 15.75 -1.48 -17.52
C GLY A 235 16.78 -0.67 -16.74
N TYR A 236 16.30 0.00 -15.70
CA TYR A 236 17.09 0.88 -14.83
C TYR A 236 16.54 0.80 -13.40
N PRO A 237 17.30 1.24 -12.37
CA PRO A 237 18.59 1.95 -12.40
C PRO A 237 19.83 1.06 -12.55
N CYS A 238 19.73 -0.24 -12.27
CA CYS A 238 20.88 -1.14 -12.16
C CYS A 238 21.03 -2.08 -13.37
N GLY A 239 20.00 -2.23 -14.21
CA GLY A 239 20.04 -3.11 -15.38
C GLY A 239 19.98 -4.60 -14.98
N LEU A 240 19.24 -4.88 -13.93
CA LEU A 240 19.05 -6.23 -13.35
C LEU A 240 18.30 -7.12 -14.34
N LYS A 241 18.57 -8.43 -14.31
CA LYS A 241 17.98 -9.42 -15.22
C LYS A 241 17.27 -10.53 -14.47
N GLN A 242 16.11 -10.93 -14.99
CA GLN A 242 15.40 -12.14 -14.56
C GLN A 242 15.22 -12.22 -13.03
N ASP A 243 15.88 -13.20 -12.39
CA ASP A 243 15.79 -13.49 -10.96
C ASP A 243 16.56 -12.50 -10.07
N GLU A 244 17.35 -11.60 -10.67
CA GLU A 244 17.98 -10.48 -9.95
C GLU A 244 16.94 -9.41 -9.56
N ILE A 245 15.78 -9.38 -10.23
CA ILE A 245 14.68 -8.45 -9.98
C ILE A 245 13.68 -9.11 -9.04
N LEU A 246 13.27 -8.42 -7.99
CA LEU A 246 12.17 -8.87 -7.14
C LEU A 246 10.92 -9.15 -7.97
N ILE A 247 10.30 -10.31 -7.78
CA ILE A 247 9.04 -10.64 -8.48
C ILE A 247 7.97 -9.57 -8.20
N GLU A 248 7.97 -8.96 -7.01
CA GLU A 248 7.11 -7.83 -6.66
C GLU A 248 7.34 -6.62 -7.56
N ALA A 249 8.59 -6.24 -7.84
CA ALA A 249 8.90 -5.14 -8.76
C ALA A 249 8.49 -5.48 -10.19
N GLN A 250 8.61 -6.74 -10.60
CA GLN A 250 8.16 -7.22 -11.91
C GLN A 250 6.63 -7.19 -12.05
N ILE A 251 5.89 -7.39 -10.94
CA ILE A 251 4.42 -7.18 -10.89
C ILE A 251 4.10 -5.69 -11.08
N VAL A 252 4.76 -4.81 -10.33
CA VAL A 252 4.55 -3.35 -10.44
C VAL A 252 4.87 -2.87 -11.86
N ALA A 253 5.94 -3.35 -12.49
CA ALA A 253 6.32 -2.98 -13.85
C ALA A 253 5.22 -3.32 -14.89
N VAL A 254 4.56 -4.47 -14.75
CA VAL A 254 3.43 -4.87 -15.60
C VAL A 254 2.22 -3.97 -15.33
N MET A 255 1.89 -3.74 -14.05
CA MET A 255 0.72 -2.96 -13.68
C MET A 255 0.82 -1.48 -14.03
N ASP A 256 1.98 -0.87 -13.79
CA ASP A 256 2.26 0.52 -14.17
C ASP A 256 2.11 0.69 -15.69
N SER A 257 2.70 -0.22 -16.47
CA SER A 257 2.57 -0.21 -17.93
C SER A 257 1.11 -0.38 -18.40
N PHE A 258 0.35 -1.25 -17.73
CA PHE A 258 -1.06 -1.50 -18.07
C PHE A 258 -1.94 -0.29 -17.75
N ASP A 259 -1.89 0.23 -16.51
CA ASP A 259 -2.65 1.42 -16.10
C ASP A 259 -2.26 2.63 -16.96
N ALA A 260 -0.97 2.74 -17.32
CA ALA A 260 -0.50 3.78 -18.21
C ALA A 260 -1.14 3.77 -19.60
N MET A 261 -1.45 2.59 -20.12
CA MET A 261 -2.12 2.43 -21.41
C MET A 261 -3.64 2.59 -21.30
N THR A 262 -4.25 2.28 -20.16
CA THR A 262 -5.73 2.26 -19.99
C THR A 262 -6.31 3.50 -19.31
N THR A 263 -5.48 4.36 -18.70
CA THR A 263 -5.92 5.60 -18.04
C THR A 263 -5.82 6.80 -18.98
N ASP A 264 -6.83 7.67 -18.97
CA ASP A 264 -6.78 8.95 -19.70
C ASP A 264 -5.75 9.90 -19.09
N ARG A 265 -4.88 10.47 -19.92
CA ARG A 265 -3.91 11.50 -19.51
C ARG A 265 -4.09 12.78 -20.34
N PRO A 266 -3.68 13.96 -19.83
CA PRO A 266 -3.81 15.25 -20.54
C PRO A 266 -3.22 15.25 -21.97
N TYR A 267 -2.28 14.35 -22.27
CA TYR A 267 -1.59 14.25 -23.56
C TYR A 267 -1.72 12.87 -24.25
N ASN A 268 -2.36 11.88 -23.63
CA ASN A 268 -2.56 10.54 -24.19
C ASN A 268 -4.00 10.08 -23.96
N LEU A 269 -4.73 9.85 -25.06
CA LEU A 269 -6.03 9.18 -25.00
C LEU A 269 -5.83 7.73 -24.58
N ARG A 270 -6.65 7.25 -23.65
CA ARG A 270 -6.60 5.85 -23.23
C ARG A 270 -6.72 4.91 -24.43
N ARG A 271 -5.95 3.82 -24.41
CA ARG A 271 -6.11 2.71 -25.34
C ARG A 271 -7.26 1.82 -24.90
N LYS A 272 -7.74 0.98 -25.81
CA LYS A 272 -8.68 -0.08 -25.43
C LYS A 272 -7.96 -1.11 -24.56
N LYS A 273 -8.68 -1.70 -23.61
CA LYS A 273 -8.13 -2.71 -22.69
C LYS A 273 -7.46 -3.86 -23.45
N GLU A 274 -8.04 -4.28 -24.57
CA GLU A 274 -7.51 -5.35 -25.42
C GLU A 274 -6.16 -4.98 -26.06
N GLU A 275 -5.96 -3.71 -26.42
CA GLU A 275 -4.70 -3.22 -26.98
C GLU A 275 -3.59 -3.19 -25.92
N ALA A 276 -3.94 -2.77 -24.69
CA ALA A 276 -3.02 -2.80 -23.56
C ALA A 276 -2.59 -4.25 -23.22
N ILE A 277 -3.54 -5.18 -23.17
CA ILE A 277 -3.27 -6.62 -22.97
C ILE A 277 -2.35 -7.14 -24.07
N TYR A 278 -2.64 -6.84 -25.33
CA TYR A 278 -1.81 -7.30 -26.45
C TYR A 278 -0.36 -6.83 -26.33
N GLU A 279 -0.14 -5.56 -25.94
CA GLU A 279 1.21 -5.03 -25.78
C GLU A 279 1.96 -5.70 -24.61
N ILE A 280 1.30 -5.94 -23.47
CA ILE A 280 1.90 -6.70 -22.36
C ILE A 280 2.29 -8.11 -22.79
N VAL A 281 1.41 -8.83 -23.50
CA VAL A 281 1.68 -10.19 -23.99
C VAL A 281 2.82 -10.20 -25.00
N ARG A 282 2.90 -9.19 -25.87
CA ARG A 282 3.95 -9.06 -26.88
C ARG A 282 5.35 -9.01 -26.27
N TYR A 283 5.51 -8.41 -25.10
CA TYR A 283 6.80 -8.31 -24.39
C TYR A 283 6.99 -9.33 -23.27
N ARG A 284 6.15 -10.38 -23.21
CA ARG A 284 6.32 -11.51 -22.30
C ARG A 284 7.67 -12.20 -22.54
N GLY A 285 8.50 -12.31 -21.51
CA GLY A 285 9.83 -12.92 -21.58
C GLY A 285 10.93 -12.01 -22.12
N THR A 286 10.62 -10.75 -22.43
CA THR A 286 11.62 -9.72 -22.77
C THR A 286 11.56 -8.56 -21.79
N LEU A 287 10.50 -7.73 -21.81
CA LEU A 287 10.35 -6.66 -20.83
C LEU A 287 9.72 -7.17 -19.54
N TYR A 288 8.82 -8.15 -19.62
CA TYR A 288 8.03 -8.63 -18.48
C TYR A 288 8.29 -10.10 -18.16
N HIS A 289 8.29 -10.42 -16.86
CA HIS A 289 8.44 -11.79 -16.38
C HIS A 289 7.32 -12.69 -16.94
N PRO A 290 7.64 -13.86 -17.54
CA PRO A 290 6.63 -14.76 -18.09
C PRO A 290 5.52 -15.15 -17.11
N ALA A 291 5.87 -15.58 -15.89
CA ALA A 291 4.90 -15.95 -14.87
C ALA A 291 4.02 -14.78 -14.39
N VAL A 292 4.55 -13.55 -14.34
CA VAL A 292 3.77 -12.38 -13.95
C VAL A 292 2.75 -12.06 -15.03
N VAL A 293 3.13 -12.13 -16.31
CA VAL A 293 2.20 -11.95 -17.43
C VAL A 293 1.12 -13.04 -17.40
N ASP A 294 1.49 -14.30 -17.15
CA ASP A 294 0.52 -15.40 -17.08
C ASP A 294 -0.48 -15.20 -15.92
N ALA A 295 0.00 -14.76 -14.75
CA ALA A 295 -0.84 -14.41 -13.62
C ALA A 295 -1.76 -13.21 -13.92
N PHE A 296 -1.22 -12.14 -14.50
CA PHE A 296 -2.00 -10.99 -14.97
C PHE A 296 -3.14 -11.41 -15.90
N LEU A 297 -2.87 -12.25 -16.90
CA LEU A 297 -3.88 -12.75 -17.83
C LEU A 297 -4.98 -13.56 -17.14
N SER A 298 -4.65 -14.30 -16.08
CA SER A 298 -5.62 -15.11 -15.35
C SER A 298 -6.66 -14.29 -14.55
N ILE A 299 -6.33 -13.03 -14.24
CA ILE A 299 -7.18 -12.14 -13.45
C ILE A 299 -7.58 -10.86 -14.18
N VAL A 300 -7.20 -10.69 -15.45
CA VAL A 300 -7.30 -9.41 -16.18
C VAL A 300 -8.74 -8.87 -16.22
N ASP A 301 -9.73 -9.75 -16.24
CA ASP A 301 -11.15 -9.38 -16.23
C ASP A 301 -11.64 -8.86 -14.87
N GLN A 302 -10.89 -9.12 -13.80
CA GLN A 302 -11.16 -8.65 -12.44
C GLN A 302 -10.49 -7.29 -12.15
N LEU A 303 -9.56 -6.85 -13.01
CA LEU A 303 -8.79 -5.62 -12.79
C LEU A 303 -9.63 -4.38 -13.06
N GLU A 304 -9.50 -3.41 -12.15
CA GLU A 304 -10.01 -2.05 -12.31
C GLU A 304 -9.17 -1.30 -13.36
N THR A 305 -9.84 -0.48 -14.20
CA THR A 305 -9.24 0.38 -15.23
C THR A 305 -9.85 1.77 -15.19
#